data_AF-A0A509L510-F1
#
_entry.id   AF-A0A509L510-F1
#
_cell.length_a   1.000
_cell.length_b   1.000
_cell.length_c   1.000
_cell.angle_alpha   90.00
_cell.angle_beta   90.00
_cell.angle_gamma   90.00
#
_symmetry.space_group_name_H-M   'P 1'
#
loop_
_entity.id
_entity.type
_entity.pdbx_description
1 polymer ?
#
loop_
_entity_poly.entity_id
_entity_poly.type
_entity_poly.pdbx_seq_one_letter_code
_entity_poly.pdbx_strand_id
1 'polypeptide(L)'
;AGAEKPVPGLHLLMDVSKALKQKTPPDITCGKHTILAGGGELAIQTAILCKENGADKATVIFRESTENNGLSAETLGKATEKGIHVIFSAGINRIFGEKDHLNEIEYFDRGSGTVHTLPADTLVIASGRYPEFIFAKPTMDGSDTQETPSEEEKIANDLRWEGFYALKHPHYNSEVGLIAEGDVLSDYSGAIKAIGAGRRAAASIHNVIYGIPLSHPDNVLTLTTVIQNVNEIERVEQISRTIMPLADTPERLMNAEIEKGFTEKKAQREAERCLQCGLICYEKTGTNNA
;
A
#
# COMPACT_ATOMS: atom_id res chain seq x y z
N ALA A 1 -8.64 1.56 -29.49
CA ALA A 1 -7.60 2.10 -28.61
C ALA A 1 -7.75 1.37 -27.29
N GLY A 2 -6.79 0.53 -26.92
CA GLY A 2 -6.84 -0.21 -25.66
C GLY A 2 -6.84 0.77 -24.49
N ALA A 3 -7.56 0.44 -23.42
CA ALA A 3 -7.52 1.23 -22.20
C ALA A 3 -6.06 1.35 -21.73
N GLU A 4 -5.60 2.59 -21.53
CA GLU A 4 -4.26 2.87 -21.02
C GLU A 4 -4.10 2.16 -19.66
N LYS A 5 -3.16 1.22 -19.58
CA LYS A 5 -2.88 0.49 -18.34
C LYS A 5 -1.91 1.31 -17.51
N PRO A 6 -2.16 1.53 -16.20
CA PRO A 6 -1.30 2.37 -15.36
C PRO A 6 0.11 1.79 -15.19
N VAL A 7 0.26 0.46 -15.28
CA VAL A 7 1.55 -0.24 -15.28
C VAL A 7 1.49 -1.37 -16.32
N PRO A 8 2.52 -1.52 -17.19
CA PRO A 8 2.54 -2.59 -18.18
C PRO A 8 2.48 -3.98 -17.54
N GLY A 9 1.71 -4.89 -18.14
CA GLY A 9 1.56 -6.28 -17.66
C GLY A 9 0.81 -6.44 -16.32
N LEU A 10 0.39 -5.35 -15.68
CA LEU A 10 -0.27 -5.39 -14.37
C LEU A 10 -1.79 -5.44 -14.51
N HIS A 11 -2.43 -6.30 -13.73
CA HIS A 11 -3.87 -6.50 -13.73
C HIS A 11 -4.44 -6.71 -12.32
N LEU A 12 -5.72 -6.38 -12.11
CA LEU A 12 -6.42 -6.72 -10.88
C LEU A 12 -7.05 -8.12 -11.00
N LEU A 13 -6.99 -8.89 -9.91
CA LEU A 13 -7.47 -10.28 -9.86
C LEU A 13 -8.92 -10.42 -10.33
N MET A 14 -9.79 -9.52 -9.88
CA MET A 14 -11.20 -9.56 -10.24
C MET A 14 -11.43 -9.34 -11.74
N ASP A 15 -10.66 -8.47 -12.37
CA ASP A 15 -10.78 -8.17 -13.80
C ASP A 15 -10.35 -9.38 -14.63
N VAL A 16 -9.22 -10.01 -14.28
CA VAL A 16 -8.73 -11.22 -14.96
C VAL A 16 -9.71 -12.38 -14.78
N SER A 17 -10.11 -12.67 -13.54
CA SER A 17 -11.08 -13.75 -13.24
C SER A 17 -12.38 -13.56 -14.02
N LYS A 18 -12.90 -12.33 -14.08
CA LYS A 18 -14.13 -12.04 -14.80
C LYS A 18 -13.95 -12.13 -16.31
N ALA A 19 -12.83 -11.66 -16.86
CA ALA A 19 -12.54 -11.73 -18.29
C ALA A 19 -12.43 -13.19 -18.77
N LEU A 20 -11.66 -14.02 -18.06
CA LEU A 20 -11.42 -15.41 -18.46
C LEU A 20 -12.63 -16.34 -18.29
N LYS A 21 -13.62 -15.95 -17.49
CA LYS A 21 -14.88 -16.71 -17.32
C LYS A 21 -15.93 -16.38 -18.40
N GLN A 22 -15.71 -15.37 -19.22
CA GLN A 22 -16.67 -14.98 -20.26
C GLN A 22 -16.54 -15.87 -21.50
N LYS A 23 -17.66 -16.06 -22.22
CA LYS A 23 -17.70 -16.85 -23.46
C LYS A 23 -17.11 -16.11 -24.68
N THR A 24 -17.06 -14.79 -24.62
CA THR A 24 -16.41 -13.95 -25.61
C THR A 24 -14.91 -13.89 -25.33
N PRO A 25 -14.06 -13.77 -26.36
CA PRO A 25 -12.61 -13.72 -26.17
C PRO A 25 -12.26 -12.62 -25.15
N PRO A 26 -11.43 -12.93 -24.14
CA PRO A 26 -11.15 -11.99 -23.07
C PRO A 26 -10.32 -10.82 -23.62
N ASP A 27 -10.65 -9.60 -23.17
CA ASP A 27 -9.86 -8.39 -23.46
C ASP A 27 -8.53 -8.35 -22.66
N ILE A 28 -8.36 -9.32 -21.74
CA ILE A 28 -7.16 -9.51 -20.94
C ILE A 28 -6.56 -10.86 -21.30
N THR A 29 -5.30 -10.83 -21.75
CA THR A 29 -4.50 -12.04 -22.01
C THR A 29 -3.53 -12.27 -20.87
N CYS A 30 -3.40 -13.53 -20.42
CA CYS A 30 -2.33 -13.92 -19.50
C CYS A 30 -1.07 -14.23 -20.35
N GLY A 31 0.05 -13.58 -20.04
CA GLY A 31 1.33 -13.82 -20.71
C GLY A 31 1.93 -15.19 -20.36
N LYS A 32 3.08 -15.53 -20.97
CA LYS A 32 3.74 -16.83 -20.81
C LYS A 32 4.07 -17.12 -19.34
N HIS A 33 4.58 -16.13 -18.64
CA HIS A 33 4.87 -16.16 -17.22
C HIS A 33 3.88 -15.28 -16.47
N THR A 34 2.86 -15.90 -15.90
CA THR A 34 1.83 -15.19 -15.12
C THR A 34 2.03 -15.40 -13.63
N ILE A 35 2.08 -14.31 -12.88
CA ILE A 35 2.20 -14.31 -11.43
C ILE A 35 0.95 -13.70 -10.82
N LEU A 36 0.39 -14.35 -9.81
CA LEU A 36 -0.74 -13.84 -9.04
C LEU A 36 -0.29 -13.62 -7.60
N ALA A 37 -0.61 -12.47 -7.01
CA ALA A 37 -0.19 -12.10 -5.66
C ALA A 37 -1.41 -11.89 -4.75
N GLY A 38 -1.51 -12.66 -3.67
CA GLY A 38 -2.62 -12.67 -2.71
C GLY A 38 -3.90 -13.33 -3.25
N GLY A 39 -5.05 -13.10 -2.59
CA GLY A 39 -6.38 -13.41 -3.15
C GLY A 39 -6.93 -14.81 -2.88
N GLY A 40 -6.30 -15.58 -1.99
CA GLY A 40 -6.77 -16.88 -1.52
C GLY A 40 -7.14 -17.85 -2.64
N GLU A 41 -8.23 -18.60 -2.45
CA GLU A 41 -8.67 -19.62 -3.42
C GLU A 41 -8.99 -19.04 -4.81
N LEU A 42 -9.47 -17.79 -4.88
CA LEU A 42 -9.78 -17.15 -6.15
C LEU A 42 -8.52 -16.95 -7.02
N ALA A 43 -7.38 -16.65 -6.39
CA ALA A 43 -6.12 -16.54 -7.10
C ALA A 43 -5.69 -17.88 -7.69
N ILE A 44 -5.80 -18.98 -6.93
CA ILE A 44 -5.49 -20.32 -7.46
C ILE A 44 -6.41 -20.68 -8.63
N GLN A 45 -7.71 -20.43 -8.51
CA GLN A 45 -8.67 -20.68 -9.60
C GLN A 45 -8.33 -19.85 -10.84
N THR A 46 -7.96 -18.58 -10.66
CA THR A 46 -7.60 -17.68 -11.76
C THR A 46 -6.26 -18.07 -12.39
N ALA A 47 -5.30 -18.57 -11.61
CA ALA A 47 -4.04 -19.11 -12.10
C ALA A 47 -4.26 -20.32 -13.02
N ILE A 48 -5.17 -21.23 -12.63
CA ILE A 48 -5.59 -22.37 -13.46
C ILE A 48 -6.21 -21.86 -14.76
N LEU A 49 -7.13 -20.89 -14.70
CA LEU A 49 -7.73 -20.31 -15.90
C LEU A 49 -6.68 -19.66 -16.81
N CYS A 50 -5.72 -18.91 -16.28
CA CYS A 50 -4.64 -18.34 -17.09
C CYS A 50 -3.84 -19.42 -17.81
N LYS A 51 -3.53 -20.54 -17.12
CA LYS A 51 -2.81 -21.66 -17.72
C LYS A 51 -3.62 -22.35 -18.82
N GLU A 52 -4.93 -22.56 -18.59
CA GLU A 52 -5.85 -23.12 -19.59
C GLU A 52 -6.06 -22.20 -20.80
N ASN A 53 -5.83 -20.90 -20.64
CA ASN A 53 -5.94 -19.87 -21.69
C ASN A 53 -4.58 -19.44 -22.28
N GLY A 54 -3.53 -20.26 -22.11
CA GLY A 54 -2.27 -20.10 -22.86
C GLY A 54 -1.07 -19.56 -22.10
N ALA A 55 -1.15 -19.39 -20.77
CA ALA A 55 0.06 -19.15 -19.96
C ALA A 55 0.90 -20.43 -19.84
N ASP A 56 2.20 -20.34 -20.14
CA ASP A 56 3.14 -21.47 -20.04
C ASP A 56 3.41 -21.84 -18.57
N LYS A 57 3.59 -20.82 -17.72
CA LYS A 57 3.82 -20.95 -16.28
C LYS A 57 2.90 -20.00 -15.52
N ALA A 58 2.25 -20.54 -14.48
CA ALA A 58 1.44 -19.77 -13.55
C ALA A 58 1.95 -19.98 -12.12
N THR A 59 2.28 -18.89 -11.44
CA THR A 59 2.77 -18.88 -10.07
C THR A 59 1.84 -18.05 -9.19
N VAL A 60 1.51 -18.53 -7.99
CA VAL A 60 0.74 -17.79 -7.00
C VAL A 60 1.62 -17.52 -5.78
N ILE A 61 1.72 -16.26 -5.38
CA ILE A 61 2.50 -15.80 -4.24
C ILE A 61 1.53 -15.37 -3.14
N PHE A 62 1.66 -15.98 -1.97
CA PHE A 62 0.92 -15.66 -0.75
C PHE A 62 1.87 -15.12 0.31
N ARG A 63 1.39 -14.12 1.06
CA ARG A 63 2.12 -13.54 2.19
C ARG A 63 1.99 -14.41 3.44
N GLU A 64 0.89 -15.13 3.52
CA GLU A 64 0.54 -16.08 4.55
C GLU A 64 1.50 -17.27 4.55
N SER A 65 1.73 -17.85 5.72
CA SER A 65 2.55 -19.05 5.84
C SER A 65 1.81 -20.29 5.35
N THR A 66 2.55 -21.37 5.09
CA THR A 66 1.99 -22.67 4.72
C THR A 66 0.99 -23.20 5.76
N GLU A 67 1.18 -22.88 7.04
CA GLU A 67 0.31 -23.33 8.14
C GLU A 67 -0.94 -22.47 8.30
N ASN A 68 -0.89 -21.20 7.89
CA ASN A 68 -1.97 -20.22 8.11
C ASN A 68 -2.42 -19.52 6.81
N ASN A 69 -2.52 -20.27 5.71
CA ASN A 69 -2.91 -19.73 4.40
C ASN A 69 -4.42 -19.64 4.16
N GLY A 70 -5.25 -20.27 5.01
CA GLY A 70 -6.70 -20.28 4.85
C GLY A 70 -7.24 -21.00 3.60
N LEU A 71 -6.39 -21.76 2.88
CA LEU A 71 -6.76 -22.53 1.69
C LEU A 71 -7.18 -23.95 2.07
N SER A 72 -8.18 -24.48 1.38
CA SER A 72 -8.57 -25.88 1.54
C SER A 72 -7.54 -26.83 0.91
N ALA A 73 -7.41 -28.03 1.49
CA ALA A 73 -6.55 -29.08 0.93
C ALA A 73 -6.96 -29.49 -0.49
N GLU A 74 -8.26 -29.41 -0.81
CA GLU A 74 -8.77 -29.65 -2.16
C GLU A 74 -8.23 -28.60 -3.16
N THR A 75 -8.25 -27.32 -2.79
CA THR A 75 -7.74 -26.24 -3.64
C THR A 75 -6.24 -26.39 -3.89
N LEU A 76 -5.45 -26.75 -2.87
CA LEU A 76 -4.01 -27.02 -3.02
C LEU A 76 -3.73 -28.27 -3.87
N GLY A 77 -4.55 -29.31 -3.72
CA GLY A 77 -4.50 -30.51 -4.56
C GLY A 77 -4.73 -30.18 -6.03
N LYS A 78 -5.77 -29.39 -6.34
CA LYS A 78 -6.06 -28.92 -7.71
C LYS A 78 -4.95 -28.05 -8.27
N ALA A 79 -4.38 -27.16 -7.46
CA ALA A 79 -3.24 -26.34 -7.87
C ALA A 79 -2.07 -27.24 -8.33
N THR A 80 -1.75 -28.26 -7.54
CA THR A 80 -0.67 -29.22 -7.84
C THR A 80 -0.98 -30.03 -9.09
N GLU A 81 -2.19 -30.57 -9.21
CA GLU A 81 -2.65 -31.36 -10.38
C GLU A 81 -2.57 -30.55 -11.68
N LYS A 82 -2.98 -29.27 -11.62
CA LYS A 82 -2.91 -28.35 -12.76
C LYS A 82 -1.52 -27.75 -12.95
N GLY A 83 -0.54 -28.09 -12.11
CA GLY A 83 0.84 -27.62 -12.19
C GLY A 83 0.97 -26.11 -11.99
N ILE A 84 0.23 -25.56 -11.03
CA ILE A 84 0.36 -24.18 -10.54
C ILE A 84 1.42 -24.17 -9.45
N HIS A 85 2.43 -23.31 -9.58
CA HIS A 85 3.44 -23.15 -8.55
C HIS A 85 2.91 -22.22 -7.46
N VAL A 86 3.01 -22.63 -6.19
CA VAL A 86 2.52 -21.83 -5.06
C VAL A 86 3.69 -21.51 -4.13
N ILE A 87 3.90 -20.23 -3.85
CA ILE A 87 4.94 -19.72 -2.97
C ILE A 87 4.25 -19.07 -1.77
N PHE A 88 4.55 -19.55 -0.58
CA PHE A 88 4.05 -19.00 0.69
C PHE A 88 5.09 -18.10 1.34
N SER A 89 4.68 -17.37 2.39
CA SER A 89 5.54 -16.50 3.18
C SER A 89 6.31 -15.48 2.35
N ALA A 90 5.77 -15.03 1.21
CA ALA A 90 6.49 -14.21 0.25
C ALA A 90 5.76 -12.91 -0.10
N GLY A 91 6.53 -11.85 -0.34
CA GLY A 91 6.03 -10.54 -0.77
C GLY A 91 6.85 -9.98 -1.92
N ILE A 92 6.19 -9.45 -2.95
CA ILE A 92 6.86 -8.88 -4.13
C ILE A 92 7.49 -7.54 -3.75
N ASN A 93 8.82 -7.43 -3.79
CA ASN A 93 9.54 -6.20 -3.44
C ASN A 93 9.67 -5.24 -4.61
N ARG A 94 10.00 -5.78 -5.79
CA ARG A 94 10.25 -4.98 -6.99
C ARG A 94 9.64 -5.65 -8.21
N ILE A 95 9.39 -4.84 -9.21
CA ILE A 95 9.00 -5.26 -10.56
C ILE A 95 9.95 -4.63 -11.56
N PHE A 96 10.27 -5.36 -12.63
CA PHE A 96 11.19 -4.89 -13.66
C PHE A 96 10.56 -5.06 -15.02
N GLY A 97 10.83 -4.09 -15.89
CA GLY A 97 10.35 -4.15 -17.26
C GLY A 97 11.20 -3.36 -18.22
N GLU A 98 10.81 -3.45 -19.48
CA GLU A 98 11.40 -2.73 -20.59
C GLU A 98 10.29 -2.21 -21.50
N LYS A 99 10.30 -0.90 -21.78
CA LYS A 99 9.23 -0.21 -22.53
C LYS A 99 7.87 -0.54 -21.93
N ASP A 100 6.99 -1.12 -22.74
CA ASP A 100 5.62 -1.48 -22.39
C ASP A 100 5.47 -2.95 -21.96
N HIS A 101 6.55 -3.58 -21.47
CA HIS A 101 6.55 -4.97 -21.03
C HIS A 101 7.10 -5.12 -19.62
N LEU A 102 6.36 -5.84 -18.78
CA LEU A 102 6.88 -6.43 -17.56
C LEU A 102 7.71 -7.65 -17.95
N ASN A 103 8.88 -7.81 -17.34
CA ASN A 103 9.81 -8.90 -17.64
C ASN A 103 10.06 -9.80 -16.42
N GLU A 104 10.15 -9.21 -15.23
CA GLU A 104 10.58 -9.90 -14.02
C GLU A 104 9.96 -9.28 -12.77
N ILE A 105 9.81 -10.08 -11.73
CA ILE A 105 9.58 -9.60 -10.37
C ILE A 105 10.71 -10.05 -9.46
N GLU A 106 10.93 -9.29 -8.39
CA GLU A 106 11.72 -9.69 -7.24
C GLU A 106 10.77 -9.86 -6.05
N TYR A 107 10.86 -10.98 -5.34
CA TYR A 107 10.12 -11.22 -4.10
C TYR A 107 11.06 -11.56 -2.96
N PHE A 108 10.65 -11.18 -1.75
CA PHE A 108 11.30 -11.55 -0.51
C PHE A 108 10.58 -12.73 0.11
N ASP A 109 11.32 -13.82 0.33
CA ASP A 109 10.86 -14.96 1.12
C ASP A 109 11.11 -14.66 2.60
N ARG A 110 10.03 -14.49 3.37
CA ARG A 110 10.06 -14.18 4.80
C ARG A 110 10.46 -15.39 5.64
N GLY A 111 10.29 -16.60 5.12
CA GLY A 111 10.70 -17.83 5.80
C GLY A 111 12.22 -18.01 5.80
N SER A 112 12.86 -17.74 4.66
CA SER A 112 14.32 -17.86 4.50
C SER A 112 15.08 -16.55 4.71
N GLY A 113 14.40 -15.40 4.59
CA GLY A 113 15.02 -14.08 4.64
C GLY A 113 15.79 -13.72 3.36
N THR A 114 15.58 -14.46 2.26
CA THR A 114 16.31 -14.25 1.01
C THR A 114 15.44 -13.62 -0.08
N VAL A 115 16.11 -12.90 -0.97
CA VAL A 115 15.51 -12.28 -2.14
C VAL A 115 15.64 -13.22 -3.34
N HIS A 116 14.57 -13.35 -4.12
CA HIS A 116 14.49 -14.20 -5.29
C HIS A 116 13.87 -13.45 -6.47
N THR A 117 14.20 -13.84 -7.70
CA THR A 117 13.60 -13.27 -8.91
C THR A 117 12.84 -14.33 -9.70
N LEU A 118 11.79 -13.89 -10.41
CA LEU A 118 10.99 -14.73 -11.29
C LEU A 118 10.64 -13.97 -12.58
N PRO A 119 10.79 -14.60 -13.76
CA PRO A 119 10.24 -14.06 -15.00
C PRO A 119 8.74 -13.83 -14.87
N ALA A 120 8.26 -12.71 -15.38
CA ALA A 120 6.87 -12.31 -15.30
C ALA A 120 6.49 -11.42 -16.49
N ASP A 121 5.61 -11.89 -17.36
CA ASP A 121 4.98 -11.09 -18.41
C ASP A 121 3.68 -10.45 -17.90
N THR A 122 3.08 -11.06 -16.89
CA THR A 122 1.79 -10.64 -16.32
C THR A 122 1.83 -10.77 -14.81
N LEU A 123 1.52 -9.68 -14.12
CA LEU A 123 1.33 -9.67 -12.68
C LEU A 123 -0.14 -9.35 -12.37
N VAL A 124 -0.78 -10.23 -11.60
CA VAL A 124 -2.17 -10.10 -11.18
C VAL A 124 -2.21 -9.88 -9.68
N ILE A 125 -2.70 -8.72 -9.25
CA ILE A 125 -2.74 -8.33 -7.84
C ILE A 125 -4.15 -8.55 -7.30
N ALA A 126 -4.26 -9.26 -6.17
CA ALA A 126 -5.50 -9.42 -5.43
C ALA A 126 -5.82 -8.20 -4.58
N SER A 127 -6.06 -7.07 -5.23
CA SER A 127 -6.46 -5.81 -4.61
C SER A 127 -7.65 -5.22 -5.35
N GLY A 128 -8.45 -4.41 -4.66
CA GLY A 128 -9.50 -3.61 -5.30
C GLY A 128 -8.93 -2.46 -6.16
N ARG A 129 -7.66 -2.09 -5.96
CA ARG A 129 -6.96 -1.01 -6.68
C ARG A 129 -5.48 -1.32 -6.84
N TYR A 130 -4.83 -0.70 -7.81
CA TYR A 130 -3.37 -0.77 -7.92
C TYR A 130 -2.71 -0.11 -6.71
N PRO A 131 -1.68 -0.75 -6.13
CA PRO A 131 -0.87 -0.13 -5.10
C PRO A 131 -0.06 1.04 -5.70
N GLU A 132 0.41 1.94 -4.84
CA GLU A 132 1.29 3.02 -5.25
C GLU A 132 2.68 2.48 -5.59
N PHE A 133 3.10 2.68 -6.83
CA PHE A 133 4.44 2.35 -7.31
C PHE A 133 5.27 3.60 -7.53
N ILE A 134 6.56 3.49 -7.21
CA ILE A 134 7.58 4.44 -7.62
C ILE A 134 8.39 3.76 -8.71
N PHE A 135 8.51 4.40 -9.87
CA PHE A 135 9.32 3.90 -10.98
C PHE A 135 10.61 4.69 -11.09
N ALA A 136 11.72 3.96 -11.28
CA ALA A 136 13.02 4.55 -11.57
C ALA A 136 13.72 3.76 -12.69
N LYS A 137 14.78 4.34 -13.22
CA LYS A 137 15.71 3.59 -14.08
C LYS A 137 16.56 2.69 -13.19
N PRO A 138 16.80 1.43 -13.58
CA PRO A 138 17.74 0.59 -12.88
C PRO A 138 19.07 1.29 -12.74
N THR A 139 19.60 1.31 -11.51
CA THR A 139 20.96 1.73 -11.28
C THR A 139 21.85 0.77 -12.05
N MET A 140 22.66 1.28 -12.97
CA MET A 140 23.76 0.47 -13.49
C MET A 140 24.71 0.28 -12.33
N ASP A 141 24.67 -0.87 -11.69
CA ASP A 141 25.69 -1.25 -10.74
C ASP A 141 27.03 -1.17 -11.47
N GLY A 142 27.77 -0.10 -11.18
CA GLY A 142 29.19 -0.09 -11.41
C GLY A 142 29.75 -1.19 -10.52
N SER A 143 29.96 -2.38 -11.09
CA SER A 143 31.08 -3.19 -10.64
C SER A 143 32.28 -2.25 -10.48
N ASP A 144 33.15 -2.51 -9.51
CA ASP A 144 34.40 -1.80 -9.19
C ASP A 144 35.37 -1.53 -10.38
N THR A 145 34.94 -1.79 -11.62
CA THR A 145 35.52 -1.37 -12.87
C THR A 145 35.14 0.09 -13.17
N GLN A 146 36.14 0.97 -13.17
CA GLN A 146 36.09 2.34 -13.69
C GLN A 146 35.86 2.38 -15.22
N GLU A 147 34.84 1.70 -15.73
CA GLU A 147 34.47 1.73 -17.14
C GLU A 147 33.21 2.55 -17.30
N THR A 148 33.32 3.65 -18.05
CA THR A 148 32.16 4.44 -18.46
C THR A 148 31.27 3.58 -19.34
N PRO A 149 29.96 3.48 -19.05
CA PRO A 149 29.03 2.72 -19.89
C PRO A 149 29.09 3.22 -21.33
N SER A 150 29.08 2.29 -22.28
CA SER A 150 28.97 2.59 -23.71
C SER A 150 27.63 3.28 -24.03
N GLU A 151 27.57 4.02 -25.14
CA GLU A 151 26.32 4.68 -25.57
C GLU A 151 25.19 3.65 -25.83
N GLU A 152 25.53 2.44 -26.29
CA GLU A 152 24.57 1.36 -26.51
C GLU A 152 23.97 0.84 -25.19
N GLU A 153 24.78 0.69 -24.14
CA GLU A 153 24.32 0.27 -22.82
C GLU A 153 23.41 1.33 -22.18
N LYS A 154 23.73 2.62 -22.36
CA LYS A 154 22.88 3.72 -21.89
C LYS A 154 21.51 3.71 -22.58
N ILE A 155 21.50 3.54 -23.91
CA ILE A 155 20.25 3.44 -24.69
C ILE A 155 19.42 2.23 -24.25
N ALA A 156 20.07 1.08 -24.00
CA ALA A 156 19.39 -0.12 -23.51
C ALA A 156 18.78 0.11 -22.11
N ASN A 157 19.50 0.77 -21.20
CA ASN A 157 18.99 1.06 -19.85
C ASN A 157 17.91 2.14 -19.84
N ASP A 158 17.93 3.07 -20.78
CA ASP A 158 16.89 4.09 -20.93
C ASP A 158 15.51 3.51 -21.25
N LEU A 159 15.48 2.28 -21.77
CA LEU A 159 14.26 1.53 -22.05
C LEU A 159 13.81 0.70 -20.84
N ARG A 160 14.68 0.46 -19.87
CA ARG A 160 14.40 -0.37 -18.70
C ARG A 160 13.88 0.46 -17.54
N TRP A 161 13.02 -0.15 -16.75
CA TRP A 161 12.48 0.44 -15.53
C TRP A 161 12.41 -0.60 -14.43
N GLU A 162 12.53 -0.12 -13.20
CA GLU A 162 12.22 -0.86 -11.98
C GLU A 162 11.16 -0.12 -11.17
N GLY A 163 10.25 -0.87 -10.54
CA GLY A 163 9.15 -0.38 -9.75
C GLY A 163 9.27 -0.84 -8.30
N PHE A 164 9.07 0.08 -7.36
CA PHE A 164 9.15 -0.13 -5.92
C PHE A 164 7.85 0.24 -5.22
N TYR A 165 7.64 -0.32 -4.03
CA TYR A 165 6.63 0.19 -3.10
C TYR A 165 7.16 1.44 -2.36
N ALA A 166 6.27 2.35 -1.98
CA ALA A 166 6.61 3.48 -1.12
C ALA A 166 6.76 3.04 0.35
N LEU A 167 7.50 3.81 1.14
CA LEU A 167 7.60 3.65 2.59
C LEU A 167 6.20 3.47 3.20
N LYS A 168 6.02 2.34 3.88
CA LYS A 168 4.78 2.01 4.57
C LYS A 168 4.56 2.95 5.75
N HIS A 169 3.35 2.95 6.31
CA HIS A 169 3.14 3.67 7.57
C HIS A 169 4.11 3.13 8.65
N PRO A 170 4.71 3.98 9.52
CA PRO A 170 5.74 3.55 10.49
C PRO A 170 5.34 2.38 11.39
N HIS A 171 4.05 2.24 11.71
CA HIS A 171 3.55 1.10 12.47
C HIS A 171 3.79 -0.25 11.79
N TYR A 172 3.90 -0.28 10.47
CA TYR A 172 4.14 -1.46 9.64
C TYR A 172 5.56 -1.45 9.04
N ASN A 173 6.54 -0.92 9.76
CA ASN A 173 7.91 -0.77 9.26
C ASN A 173 8.62 -2.10 8.97
N SER A 174 8.20 -3.20 9.62
CA SER A 174 8.73 -4.54 9.42
C SER A 174 8.11 -5.27 8.22
N GLU A 175 7.02 -4.74 7.68
CA GLU A 175 6.34 -5.33 6.54
C GLU A 175 7.09 -4.99 5.25
N VAL A 176 7.38 -6.02 4.45
CA VAL A 176 8.11 -5.90 3.18
C VAL A 176 7.25 -6.32 2.00
N GLY A 177 7.53 -5.77 0.83
CA GLY A 177 6.85 -6.08 -0.42
C GLY A 177 5.42 -5.56 -0.53
N LEU A 178 4.87 -5.66 -1.74
CA LEU A 178 3.54 -5.18 -2.13
C LEU A 178 2.43 -5.99 -1.46
N ILE A 179 1.26 -5.35 -1.36
CA ILE A 179 0.03 -5.91 -0.77
C ILE A 179 0.23 -6.28 0.71
N ALA A 180 1.15 -5.61 1.40
CA ALA A 180 1.25 -5.72 2.85
C ALA A 180 0.14 -4.92 3.53
N GLU A 181 -0.14 -5.24 4.80
CA GLU A 181 -1.13 -4.50 5.59
C GLU A 181 -0.82 -2.99 5.65
N GLY A 182 0.48 -2.64 5.70
CA GLY A 182 0.94 -1.26 5.72
C GLY A 182 1.00 -0.55 4.37
N ASP A 183 0.65 -1.21 3.26
CA ASP A 183 0.59 -0.55 1.97
C ASP A 183 -0.58 0.43 1.90
N VAL A 184 -0.28 1.61 1.39
CA VAL A 184 -1.32 2.57 1.03
C VAL A 184 -1.98 2.05 -0.24
N LEU A 185 -3.15 1.44 -0.07
CA LEU A 185 -4.08 1.37 -1.19
C LEU A 185 -4.56 2.78 -1.46
N SER A 186 -4.77 3.13 -2.73
CA SER A 186 -5.16 4.48 -3.18
C SER A 186 -6.55 4.95 -2.70
N ASP A 187 -7.06 4.40 -1.60
CA ASP A 187 -8.21 4.89 -0.87
C ASP A 187 -7.79 6.12 -0.03
N TYR A 188 -8.04 7.30 -0.59
CA TYR A 188 -8.00 8.52 0.20
C TYR A 188 -9.20 8.52 1.17
N SER A 189 -9.15 7.71 2.23
CA SER A 189 -10.17 7.63 3.28
C SER A 189 -10.28 8.93 4.11
N GLY A 190 -9.39 9.91 3.85
CA GLY A 190 -9.50 11.31 4.29
C GLY A 190 -8.34 12.16 3.79
N ALA A 191 -8.53 13.48 3.67
CA ALA A 191 -7.50 14.42 3.20
C ALA A 191 -6.19 14.33 3.99
N ILE A 192 -6.26 14.11 5.30
CA ILE A 192 -5.08 13.95 6.17
C ILE A 192 -4.28 12.70 5.80
N LYS A 193 -4.96 11.58 5.51
CA LYS A 193 -4.29 10.34 5.08
C LYS A 193 -3.64 10.51 3.71
N ALA A 194 -4.31 11.22 2.78
CA ALA A 194 -3.76 11.57 1.47
C ALA A 194 -2.45 12.38 1.58
N ILE A 195 -2.45 13.44 2.40
CA ILE A 195 -1.26 14.25 2.66
C ILE A 195 -0.15 13.39 3.27
N GLY A 196 -0.49 12.51 4.22
CA GLY A 196 0.45 11.58 4.83
C GLY A 196 1.07 10.61 3.82
N ALA A 197 0.27 10.03 2.92
CA ALA A 197 0.75 9.17 1.84
C ALA A 197 1.67 9.93 0.88
N GLY A 198 1.28 11.13 0.43
CA GLY A 198 2.11 11.97 -0.44
C GLY A 198 3.46 12.32 0.18
N ARG A 199 3.52 12.60 1.50
CA ARG A 199 4.78 12.83 2.20
C ARG A 199 5.67 11.59 2.23
N ARG A 200 5.10 10.40 2.43
CA ARG A 200 5.86 9.13 2.38
C ARG A 200 6.34 8.81 0.97
N ALA A 201 5.52 9.03 -0.05
CA ALA A 201 5.91 8.87 -1.45
C ALA A 201 7.09 9.80 -1.80
N ALA A 202 7.03 11.08 -1.42
CA ALA A 202 8.12 12.04 -1.65
C ALA A 202 9.43 11.61 -0.94
N ALA A 203 9.35 11.15 0.32
CA ALA A 203 10.52 10.63 1.03
C ALA A 203 11.09 9.36 0.38
N SER A 204 10.21 8.48 -0.12
CA SER A 204 10.61 7.25 -0.80
C SER A 204 11.30 7.56 -2.14
N ILE A 205 10.77 8.52 -2.90
CA ILE A 205 11.39 9.01 -4.14
C ILE A 205 12.78 9.59 -3.84
N HIS A 206 12.90 10.40 -2.79
CA HIS A 206 14.20 10.91 -2.35
C HIS A 206 15.17 9.76 -2.06
N ASN A 207 14.74 8.77 -1.28
CA ASN A 207 15.59 7.63 -0.94
C ASN A 207 16.04 6.86 -2.19
N VAL A 208 15.12 6.57 -3.13
CA VAL A 208 15.44 5.90 -4.39
C VAL A 208 16.44 6.69 -5.23
N ILE A 209 16.25 8.01 -5.38
CA ILE A 209 17.14 8.88 -6.17
C ILE A 209 18.58 8.87 -5.61
N TYR A 210 18.74 8.81 -4.28
CA TYR A 210 20.04 8.86 -3.62
C TYR A 210 20.61 7.48 -3.26
N GLY A 211 19.96 6.38 -3.66
CA GLY A 211 20.38 5.02 -3.30
C GLY A 211 20.30 4.73 -1.79
N ILE A 212 19.45 5.46 -1.06
CA ILE A 212 19.23 5.27 0.37
C ILE A 212 18.20 4.13 0.55
N PRO A 213 18.42 3.17 1.46
CA PRO A 213 17.45 2.12 1.73
C PRO A 213 16.06 2.65 2.12
N LEU A 214 15.00 2.03 1.60
CA LEU A 214 13.61 2.31 1.99
C LEU A 214 13.30 1.72 3.37
N SER A 215 13.79 2.40 4.40
CA SER A 215 13.55 2.05 5.81
C SER A 215 13.16 3.29 6.62
N HIS A 216 12.43 3.07 7.71
CA HIS A 216 12.17 4.13 8.68
C HIS A 216 13.33 4.24 9.68
N PRO A 217 13.59 5.42 10.25
CA PRO A 217 14.48 5.56 11.40
C PRO A 217 14.00 4.71 12.59
N ASP A 218 14.94 4.20 13.38
CA ASP A 218 14.65 3.29 14.51
C ASP A 218 13.71 3.89 15.56
N ASN A 219 13.75 5.21 15.74
CA ASN A 219 12.97 5.94 16.75
C ASN A 219 11.70 6.59 16.19
N VAL A 220 11.19 6.11 15.05
CA VAL A 220 9.93 6.61 14.49
C VAL A 220 8.75 6.29 15.40
N LEU A 221 7.84 7.25 15.58
CA LEU A 221 6.61 7.04 16.36
C LEU A 221 5.67 6.08 15.60
N THR A 222 5.14 5.09 16.30
CA THR A 222 4.16 4.12 15.82
C THR A 222 2.87 4.22 16.65
N LEU A 223 1.82 3.48 16.25
CA LEU A 223 0.56 3.44 17.01
C LEU A 223 0.72 2.84 18.42
N THR A 224 1.79 2.09 18.66
CA THR A 224 2.11 1.50 19.96
C THR A 224 3.12 2.32 20.76
N THR A 225 3.65 3.41 20.18
CA THR A 225 4.57 4.28 20.91
C THR A 225 3.85 4.97 22.06
N VAL A 226 4.36 4.76 23.27
CA VAL A 226 3.89 5.45 24.46
C VAL A 226 4.42 6.88 24.42
N ILE A 227 3.55 7.81 24.04
CA ILE A 227 3.82 9.23 24.12
C ILE A 227 3.31 9.71 25.48
N GLN A 228 4.07 10.56 26.17
CA GLN A 228 3.58 11.22 27.36
C GLN A 228 2.28 11.94 27.02
N ASN A 229 1.21 11.50 27.64
CA ASN A 229 -0.11 12.07 27.48
C ASN A 229 -0.70 12.32 28.86
N VAL A 230 -1.69 13.21 28.94
CA VAL A 230 -2.43 13.43 30.18
C VAL A 230 -3.77 12.73 30.05
N ASN A 231 -3.91 11.63 30.78
CA ASN A 231 -5.12 10.80 30.77
C ASN A 231 -6.22 11.39 31.65
N GLU A 232 -5.85 12.11 32.71
CA GLU A 232 -6.77 12.70 33.67
C GLU A 232 -6.25 14.04 34.16
N ILE A 233 -7.17 14.97 34.40
CA ILE A 233 -6.89 16.26 35.02
C ILE A 233 -7.69 16.32 36.31
N GLU A 234 -7.01 16.41 37.43
CA GLU A 234 -7.65 16.59 38.73
C GLU A 234 -8.09 18.05 38.92
N ARG A 235 -9.14 18.24 39.73
CA ARG A 235 -9.62 19.58 40.16
C ARG A 235 -10.07 20.50 39.02
N VAL A 236 -10.54 19.93 37.91
CA VAL A 236 -11.20 20.66 36.82
C VAL A 236 -12.65 20.19 36.73
N GLU A 237 -13.59 21.14 36.77
CA GLU A 237 -15.01 20.83 36.60
C GLU A 237 -15.28 20.36 35.16
N GLN A 238 -15.92 19.19 35.03
CA GLN A 238 -16.32 18.68 33.72
C GLN A 238 -17.62 19.33 33.25
N ILE A 239 -17.50 20.19 32.25
CA ILE A 239 -18.64 20.86 31.62
C ILE A 239 -18.99 20.13 30.32
N SER A 240 -20.27 19.79 30.13
CA SER A 240 -20.75 19.18 28.88
C SER A 240 -20.62 20.13 27.69
N ARG A 241 -20.27 19.57 26.51
CA ARG A 241 -20.16 20.34 25.25
C ARG A 241 -21.47 21.07 24.94
N THR A 242 -21.37 22.33 24.52
CA THR A 242 -22.50 23.06 23.96
C THR A 242 -22.75 22.60 22.53
N ILE A 243 -23.96 22.14 22.21
CA ILE A 243 -24.30 21.68 20.86
C ILE A 243 -24.42 22.88 19.91
N MET A 244 -23.72 22.83 18.78
CA MET A 244 -23.76 23.85 17.73
C MET A 244 -25.20 24.03 17.23
N PRO A 245 -25.79 25.24 17.30
CA PRO A 245 -27.08 25.52 16.70
C PRO A 245 -27.01 25.32 15.19
N LEU A 246 -27.98 24.60 14.63
CA LEU A 246 -28.06 24.34 13.20
C LEU A 246 -29.16 25.18 12.55
N ALA A 247 -29.00 25.48 11.27
CA ALA A 247 -30.05 25.97 10.38
C ALA A 247 -31.25 25.02 10.40
N ASP A 248 -32.44 25.60 10.28
CA ASP A 248 -33.67 24.82 10.13
C ASP A 248 -33.81 24.26 8.70
N THR A 249 -34.78 23.37 8.48
CA THR A 249 -34.93 22.67 7.20
C THR A 249 -35.14 23.63 6.01
N PRO A 250 -35.96 24.70 6.11
CA PRO A 250 -36.10 25.69 5.05
C PRO A 250 -34.80 26.43 4.72
N GLU A 251 -34.05 26.88 5.73
CA GLU A 251 -32.79 27.60 5.53
C GLU A 251 -31.71 26.72 4.86
N ARG A 252 -31.65 25.43 5.20
CA ARG A 252 -30.71 24.48 4.58
C ARG A 252 -30.92 24.31 3.07
N LEU A 253 -32.16 24.45 2.60
CA LEU A 253 -32.49 24.34 1.16
C LEU A 253 -32.09 25.58 0.37
N MET A 254 -31.76 26.69 1.04
CA MET A 254 -31.41 27.97 0.41
C MET A 254 -29.89 28.22 0.36
N ASN A 255 -29.06 27.18 0.49
CA ASN A 255 -27.59 27.30 0.61
C ASN A 255 -27.14 28.23 1.76
N ALA A 256 -27.94 28.37 2.82
CA ALA A 256 -27.55 29.10 4.00
C ALA A 256 -26.49 28.32 4.81
N GLU A 257 -25.73 29.05 5.62
CA GLU A 257 -24.74 28.45 6.53
C GLU A 257 -25.44 27.48 7.50
N ILE A 258 -24.99 26.21 7.50
CA ILE A 258 -25.66 25.13 8.25
C ILE A 258 -25.42 25.29 9.75
N GLU A 259 -24.23 25.73 10.15
CA GLU A 259 -23.86 25.98 11.54
C GLU A 259 -24.06 27.47 11.84
N LYS A 260 -25.00 27.84 12.73
CA LYS A 260 -25.30 29.25 13.01
C LYS A 260 -24.29 29.92 13.96
N GLY A 261 -23.26 29.19 14.38
CA GLY A 261 -22.35 29.63 15.43
C GLY A 261 -22.99 29.74 16.81
N PHE A 262 -22.21 30.17 17.78
CA PHE A 262 -22.67 30.42 19.15
C PHE A 262 -23.03 31.89 19.36
N THR A 263 -24.01 32.12 20.24
CA THR A 263 -24.15 33.44 20.86
C THR A 263 -22.94 33.70 21.75
N GLU A 264 -22.61 34.96 22.01
CA GLU A 264 -21.47 35.34 22.86
C GLU A 264 -21.45 34.58 24.20
N LYS A 265 -22.59 34.52 24.89
CA LYS A 265 -22.72 33.78 26.16
C LYS A 265 -22.45 32.27 26.02
N LYS A 266 -22.89 31.66 24.92
CA LYS A 266 -22.63 30.24 24.64
C LYS A 266 -21.17 30.02 24.26
N ALA A 267 -20.57 30.95 23.52
CA ALA A 267 -19.16 30.91 23.15
C ALA A 267 -18.27 31.04 24.39
N GLN A 268 -18.56 31.97 25.30
CA GLN A 268 -17.84 32.11 26.58
C GLN A 268 -17.90 30.83 27.40
N ARG A 269 -19.10 30.26 27.57
CA ARG A 269 -19.29 28.99 28.29
C ARG A 269 -18.54 27.83 27.64
N GLU A 270 -18.50 27.76 26.31
CA GLU A 270 -17.74 26.72 25.60
C GLU A 270 -16.22 26.96 25.70
N ALA A 271 -15.76 28.21 25.77
CA ALA A 271 -14.35 28.54 25.99
C ALA A 271 -13.87 28.23 27.42
N GLU A 272 -14.76 28.31 28.40
CA GLU A 272 -14.49 27.90 29.79
C GLU A 272 -14.38 26.37 29.94
N ARG A 273 -14.84 25.60 28.95
CA ARG A 273 -14.74 24.13 28.97
C ARG A 273 -13.30 23.71 28.68
N CYS A 274 -12.75 22.86 29.56
CA CYS A 274 -11.47 22.21 29.28
C CYS A 274 -11.59 21.30 28.04
N LEU A 275 -10.78 21.57 27.01
CA LEU A 275 -10.78 20.82 25.75
C LEU A 275 -9.81 19.64 25.72
N GLN A 276 -9.14 19.31 26.84
CA GLN A 276 -8.01 18.37 26.94
C GLN A 276 -6.81 18.66 26.00
N CYS A 277 -6.95 19.49 24.97
CA CYS A 277 -6.00 19.63 23.86
C CYS A 277 -4.77 20.52 24.11
N GLY A 278 -4.58 21.03 25.34
CA GLY A 278 -3.51 21.98 25.69
C GLY A 278 -2.55 21.53 26.78
N LEU A 279 -2.56 20.24 27.14
CA LEU A 279 -1.92 19.70 28.36
C LEU A 279 -0.39 19.70 28.36
N ILE A 280 0.26 20.04 27.25
CA ILE A 280 1.71 20.28 27.14
C ILE A 280 2.14 21.66 27.65
N CYS A 281 1.20 22.59 27.87
CA CYS A 281 1.50 23.98 28.23
C CYS A 281 1.23 24.33 29.70
N TYR A 282 0.82 23.36 30.54
CA TYR A 282 0.59 23.60 31.96
C TYR A 282 1.90 23.51 32.75
N GLU A 283 2.49 24.67 33.05
CA GLU A 283 3.51 24.76 34.10
C GLU A 283 2.81 24.58 35.45
N LYS A 284 3.26 23.59 36.24
CA LYS A 284 2.75 23.36 37.59
C LYS A 284 3.36 24.39 38.56
N THR A 285 3.13 25.69 38.34
CA THR A 285 3.46 26.72 39.33
C THR A 285 2.41 26.70 40.43
N GLY A 286 2.58 25.79 41.38
CA GLY A 286 1.73 25.66 42.55
C GLY A 286 2.41 24.79 43.58
N THR A 287 2.99 25.43 44.59
CA THR A 287 3.66 24.85 45.76
C THR A 287 3.06 23.51 46.19
N ASN A 288 3.89 22.45 46.16
CA ASN A 288 3.67 21.26 46.96
C ASN A 288 3.61 21.68 48.44
N ASN A 289 2.40 21.81 48.98
CA ASN A 289 2.16 21.75 50.42
C ASN A 289 1.40 20.47 50.69
N ALA A 290 2.12 19.52 51.29
CA ALA A 290 1.69 18.28 51.94
C ALA A 290 0.93 17.24 51.09
#